data_AF-A0A6P1J5G2-F1
#
_entry.id   AF-A0A6P1J5G2-F1
#
_cell.length_a   1.000
_cell.length_b   1.000
_cell.length_c   1.000
_cell.angle_alpha   90.00
_cell.angle_beta   90.00
_cell.angle_gamma   90.00
#
_symmetry.space_group_name_H-M   'P 1'
#
loop_
_entity.id
_entity.type
_entity.pdbx_description
1 polymer ?
#
loop_
_entity_poly.entity_id
_entity_poly.type
_entity_poly.pdbx_seq_one_letter_code
_entity_poly.pdbx_strand_id
1 'polypeptide(L)'
;MASRTSPFHISLHRPKLIMGVEKGSFAGIVFIGVFALVAKMYWAYPILAILYMIARWVTKKDDQFMAILLHYLNEDHVYDATPRPSDFNSRPRGWGKGLPR
;
A
#
# COMPACT_ATOMS: atom_id res chain seq x y z
N MET A 1 25.82 -6.49 -2.14
CA MET A 1 24.44 -6.13 -2.52
C MET A 1 23.78 -5.64 -1.25
N ALA A 2 23.35 -4.37 -1.21
CA ALA A 2 22.63 -3.83 -0.06
C ALA A 2 21.47 -4.77 0.29
N SER A 3 21.45 -5.25 1.53
CA SER A 3 20.44 -6.20 1.96
C SER A 3 19.09 -5.49 1.99
N ARG A 4 18.16 -5.96 1.13
CA ARG A 4 16.76 -5.56 1.19
C ARG A 4 16.16 -6.12 2.48
N THR A 5 16.02 -5.30 3.50
CA THR A 5 15.17 -5.62 4.67
C THR A 5 14.03 -4.62 4.69
N SER A 6 12.79 -5.10 4.58
CA SER A 6 11.64 -4.23 4.84
C SER A 6 11.51 -4.05 6.35
N PRO A 7 11.33 -2.83 6.86
CA PRO A 7 11.00 -2.58 8.27
C PRO A 7 9.53 -2.92 8.57
N PHE A 8 8.85 -3.65 7.68
CA PHE A 8 7.42 -3.90 7.75
C PHE A 8 7.12 -5.10 8.66
N HIS A 9 6.68 -4.80 9.88
CA HIS A 9 6.26 -5.81 10.84
C HIS A 9 4.71 -5.91 10.87
N ILE A 10 4.19 -6.97 10.25
CA ILE A 10 2.74 -7.31 10.18
C ILE A 10 2.08 -7.24 11.57
N SER A 11 2.78 -7.69 12.62
CA SER A 11 2.26 -7.74 14.00
C SER A 11 2.03 -6.38 14.66
N LEU A 12 2.69 -5.32 14.18
CA LEU A 12 2.56 -3.95 14.71
C LEU A 12 1.45 -3.15 14.01
N HIS A 13 1.05 -3.56 12.81
CA HIS A 13 -0.01 -2.91 12.06
C HIS A 13 -1.37 -3.54 12.42
N ARG A 14 -2.23 -2.82 13.15
CA ARG A 14 -3.66 -3.13 13.20
C ARG A 14 -4.41 -2.19 12.26
N PRO A 15 -4.79 -2.63 11.06
CA PRO A 15 -5.49 -1.77 10.11
C PRO A 15 -6.84 -1.36 10.69
N LYS A 16 -7.09 -0.04 10.75
CA LYS A 16 -8.38 0.51 11.15
C LYS A 16 -9.35 0.38 9.97
N LEU A 17 -10.19 -0.66 9.99
CA LEU A 17 -11.21 -0.90 8.97
C LEU A 17 -12.45 -0.03 9.19
N ILE A 18 -13.10 0.39 8.09
CA ILE A 18 -14.40 1.07 8.10
C ILE A 18 -15.43 0.09 7.54
N MET A 19 -16.42 -0.27 8.35
CA MET A 19 -17.46 -1.26 7.98
C MET A 19 -16.92 -2.62 7.49
N GLY A 20 -15.69 -2.99 7.90
CA GLY A 20 -15.02 -4.22 7.47
C GLY A 20 -14.31 -4.11 6.12
N VAL A 21 -14.08 -2.90 5.62
CA VAL A 21 -13.30 -2.58 4.42
C VAL A 21 -12.14 -1.66 4.81
N GLU A 22 -11.01 -1.79 4.12
CA GLU A 22 -9.88 -0.88 4.26
C GLU A 22 -10.25 0.57 3.88
N LYS A 23 -9.67 1.57 4.55
CA LYS A 23 -10.04 2.99 4.38
C LYS A 23 -9.89 3.49 2.94
N GLY A 24 -8.82 3.11 2.26
CA GLY A 24 -8.57 3.51 0.87
C GLY A 24 -9.63 2.97 -0.07
N SER A 25 -9.89 1.66 0.03
CA SER A 25 -10.95 1.00 -0.73
C SER A 25 -12.35 1.58 -0.46
N PHE A 26 -12.68 1.85 0.81
CA PHE A 26 -13.95 2.48 1.18
C PHE A 26 -14.09 3.90 0.60
N ALA A 27 -13.03 4.72 0.71
CA ALA A 27 -13.02 6.06 0.15
C ALA A 27 -13.21 6.06 -1.38
N GLY A 28 -12.59 5.12 -2.08
CA GLY A 28 -12.76 4.95 -3.53
C GLY A 28 -14.21 4.59 -3.92
N ILE A 29 -14.84 3.66 -3.19
CA ILE A 29 -16.24 3.28 -3.42
C ILE A 29 -17.18 4.47 -3.19
N VAL A 30 -16.98 5.22 -2.09
CA VAL A 30 -17.79 6.40 -1.78
C VAL A 30 -17.61 7.48 -2.85
N PHE A 31 -16.37 7.72 -3.30
CA PHE A 31 -16.08 8.68 -4.36
C PHE A 31 -16.79 8.32 -5.67
N ILE A 32 -16.74 7.06 -6.09
CA ILE A 32 -17.45 6.58 -7.28
C ILE A 32 -18.97 6.73 -7.09
N GLY A 33 -19.50 6.45 -5.90
CA GLY A 33 -20.91 6.66 -5.58
C GLY A 33 -21.37 8.11 -5.71
N VAL A 34 -20.60 9.05 -5.17
CA VAL A 34 -20.88 10.49 -5.30
C VAL A 34 -20.79 10.93 -6.77
N PHE A 35 -19.77 10.46 -7.49
CA PHE A 35 -19.61 10.76 -8.91
C PHE A 35 -20.78 10.23 -9.75
N ALA A 36 -21.23 8.99 -9.49
CA ALA A 36 -22.38 8.39 -10.17
C ALA A 36 -23.68 9.17 -9.92
N LEU A 37 -23.85 9.75 -8.72
CA LEU A 37 -24.96 10.64 -8.39
C LEU A 37 -24.94 11.90 -9.26
N VAL A 38 -23.77 12.56 -9.35
CA VAL A 38 -23.59 13.77 -10.18
C VAL A 38 -23.84 13.48 -11.66
N ALA A 39 -23.36 12.33 -12.14
CA ALA A 39 -23.58 11.86 -13.51
C ALA A 39 -25.02 11.35 -13.79
N LYS A 40 -25.92 11.38 -12.78
CA LYS A 40 -27.30 10.83 -12.86
C LYS A 40 -27.36 9.36 -13.27
N MET A 41 -26.31 8.60 -12.97
CA MET A 41 -26.16 7.21 -13.39
C MET A 41 -26.64 6.26 -12.27
N TYR A 42 -27.95 6.27 -12.00
CA TYR A 42 -28.54 5.51 -10.89
C TYR A 42 -28.40 3.98 -11.06
N TRP A 43 -28.17 3.50 -12.27
CA TRP A 43 -27.91 2.09 -12.54
C TRP A 43 -26.55 1.60 -12.03
N ALA A 44 -25.65 2.51 -11.61
CA ALA A 44 -24.36 2.13 -11.04
C ALA A 44 -24.43 1.67 -9.58
N TYR A 45 -25.52 1.97 -8.86
CA TYR A 45 -25.64 1.61 -7.44
C TYR A 45 -25.63 0.11 -7.15
N PRO A 46 -26.32 -0.76 -7.92
CA PRO A 46 -26.18 -2.21 -7.79
C PRO A 46 -24.73 -2.69 -7.98
N ILE A 47 -24.02 -2.11 -8.94
CA ILE A 47 -22.61 -2.45 -9.22
C ILE A 47 -21.72 -2.02 -8.04
N LEU A 48 -21.95 -0.82 -7.50
CA LEU A 48 -21.27 -0.31 -6.30
C LEU A 48 -21.49 -1.23 -5.08
N ALA A 49 -22.70 -1.75 -4.89
CA ALA A 49 -22.99 -2.70 -3.82
C ALA A 49 -22.20 -4.02 -3.99
N ILE A 50 -22.10 -4.54 -5.21
CA ILE A 50 -21.29 -5.72 -5.52
C ILE A 50 -19.80 -5.44 -5.26
N LEU A 51 -19.29 -4.29 -5.72
CA LEU A 51 -17.91 -3.86 -5.47
C LEU A 51 -17.61 -3.76 -3.97
N TYR A 52 -18.54 -3.25 -3.17
CA TYR A 52 -18.41 -3.21 -1.71
C TYR A 52 -18.35 -4.60 -1.09
N MET A 53 -19.18 -5.54 -1.53
CA MET A 53 -19.11 -6.93 -1.07
C MET A 53 -17.78 -7.59 -1.40
N ILE A 54 -17.27 -7.37 -2.61
CA ILE A 54 -15.95 -7.88 -3.03
C ILE A 54 -14.85 -7.26 -2.17
N ALA A 55 -14.86 -5.93 -2.00
CA ALA A 55 -13.88 -5.23 -1.18
C ALA A 55 -13.89 -5.78 0.27
N ARG A 56 -15.07 -5.95 0.87
CA ARG A 56 -15.22 -6.55 2.21
C ARG A 56 -14.72 -7.98 2.27
N TRP A 57 -14.97 -8.79 1.24
CA TRP A 57 -14.49 -10.17 1.18
C TRP A 57 -12.96 -10.24 1.09
N VAL A 58 -12.36 -9.38 0.27
CA VAL A 58 -10.89 -9.27 0.14
C VAL A 58 -10.28 -8.81 1.47
N THR A 59 -10.81 -7.73 2.05
CA THR A 59 -10.33 -7.22 3.35
C THR A 59 -10.50 -8.25 4.49
N LYS A 60 -11.51 -9.11 4.43
CA LYS A 60 -11.68 -10.19 5.42
C LYS A 60 -10.59 -11.27 5.32
N LYS A 61 -10.04 -11.50 4.13
CA LYS A 61 -8.96 -12.48 3.92
C LYS A 61 -7.61 -11.93 4.36
N ASP A 62 -7.34 -10.68 4.02
CA ASP A 62 -6.12 -9.99 4.38
C ASP A 62 -6.43 -8.50 4.52
N ASP A 63 -6.44 -8.05 5.77
CA ASP A 63 -6.73 -6.67 6.16
C ASP A 63 -5.56 -5.73 5.91
N GLN A 64 -4.38 -6.28 5.58
CA GLN A 64 -3.15 -5.55 5.30
C GLN A 64 -2.73 -5.61 3.82
N PHE A 65 -3.37 -6.44 3.00
CA PHE A 65 -2.99 -6.66 1.59
C PHE A 65 -2.78 -5.36 0.81
N MET A 66 -3.70 -4.40 0.91
CA MET A 66 -3.55 -3.11 0.23
C MET A 66 -2.42 -2.26 0.78
N ALA A 67 -2.24 -2.24 2.10
CA ALA A 67 -1.13 -1.51 2.72
C ALA A 67 0.22 -2.10 2.29
N ILE A 68 0.33 -3.43 2.23
CA ILE A 68 1.53 -4.14 1.77
C ILE A 68 1.76 -3.90 0.28
N LEU A 69 0.72 -3.96 -0.55
CA LEU A 69 0.83 -3.70 -1.99
C LEU A 69 1.30 -2.27 -2.26
N LEU A 70 0.69 -1.29 -1.59
CA LEU A 70 1.07 0.12 -1.70
C LEU A 70 2.50 0.36 -1.20
N HIS A 71 2.88 -0.26 -0.07
CA HIS A 71 4.25 -0.19 0.44
C HIS A 71 5.23 -0.82 -0.54
N TYR A 72 4.93 -2.01 -1.08
CA TYR A 72 5.77 -2.71 -2.03
C TYR A 72 5.99 -1.91 -3.31
N LEU A 73 4.92 -1.33 -3.87
CA LEU A 73 5.01 -0.44 -5.04
C LEU A 73 5.86 0.81 -4.78
N ASN A 74 5.90 1.28 -3.53
CA ASN A 74 6.67 2.46 -3.12
C ASN A 74 8.12 2.11 -2.72
N GLU A 75 8.34 0.90 -2.18
CA GLU A 75 9.65 0.40 -1.71
C GLU A 75 10.61 0.03 -2.84
N ASP A 76 10.14 -0.10 -4.09
CA ASP A 76 11.04 -0.32 -5.23
C ASP A 76 12.04 0.85 -5.44
N HIS A 77 11.84 1.97 -4.75
CA HIS A 77 12.71 3.14 -4.76
C HIS A 77 13.42 3.43 -3.43
N VAL A 78 13.17 2.66 -2.36
CA VAL A 78 13.73 2.90 -1.03
C VAL A 78 14.83 1.90 -0.74
N TYR A 79 16.08 2.37 -0.82
CA TYR A 79 17.23 1.61 -0.36
C TYR A 79 17.41 1.82 1.15
N ASP A 80 17.61 0.73 1.89
CA ASP A 80 17.96 0.76 3.32
C ASP A 80 19.27 1.54 3.49
N ALA A 81 19.21 2.77 4.02
CA ALA A 81 20.37 3.63 4.21
C ALA A 81 21.28 3.22 5.38
N THR A 82 20.93 2.17 6.13
CA THR A 82 21.76 1.71 7.25
C THR A 82 23.03 1.03 6.74
N PRO A 83 24.23 1.56 7.05
CA PRO A 83 25.46 0.99 6.54
C PRO A 83 25.77 -0.32 7.27
N ARG A 84 25.69 -1.45 6.56
CA ARG A 84 26.15 -2.73 7.08
C ARG A 84 27.64 -2.93 6.76
N PRO A 85 28.40 -3.65 7.59
CA PRO A 85 29.80 -3.96 7.29
C PRO A 85 30.00 -4.62 5.91
N SER A 86 29.04 -5.44 5.48
CA SER A 86 29.03 -6.08 4.15
C SER A 86 28.82 -5.10 2.99
N ASP A 87 28.20 -3.95 3.24
CA ASP A 87 27.85 -2.96 2.20
C ASP A 87 28.98 -1.98 1.92
N PHE A 88 29.99 -1.91 2.81
CA PHE A 88 31.18 -1.07 2.64
C PHE A 88 31.96 -1.42 1.37
N ASN A 89 32.06 -2.71 1.05
CA ASN A 89 32.84 -3.23 -0.09
C ASN A 89 32.03 -3.31 -1.41
N SER A 90 30.73 -2.99 -1.40
CA SER A 90 29.85 -3.22 -2.56
C SER A 90 28.78 -2.15 -2.70
N ARG A 91 29.16 -0.88 -2.49
CA ARG A 91 28.24 0.26 -2.64
C ARG A 91 27.90 0.50 -4.11
N PRO A 92 26.61 0.60 -4.48
CA PRO A 92 26.21 1.01 -5.83
C PRO A 92 26.61 2.47 -6.09
N ARG A 93 27.02 2.78 -7.34
CA ARG A 93 27.38 4.14 -7.75
C ARG A 93 26.19 5.08 -7.56
N GLY A 94 26.37 6.15 -6.77
CA GLY A 94 25.33 7.15 -6.49
C GLY A 94 24.82 7.20 -5.05
N TRP A 95 25.31 6.33 -4.16
CA TRP A 95 24.95 6.31 -2.74
C TRP A 95 25.89 7.20 -1.92
N GLY A 96 25.36 8.28 -1.33
CA GLY A 96 26.08 9.23 -0.46
C GLY A 96 27.02 10.18 -1.22
N LYS A 97 26.61 11.44 -1.40
CA LYS A 97 27.46 12.50 -1.98
C LYS A 97 28.52 12.91 -0.96
N GLY A 98 29.78 12.53 -1.15
CA GLY A 98 30.94 13.09 -0.41
C GLY A 98 31.70 12.19 0.59
N LEU A 99 31.51 10.87 0.59
CA LEU A 99 32.32 9.97 1.43
C LEU A 99 33.49 9.38 0.62
N PRO A 100 34.75 9.45 1.12
CA PRO A 100 35.90 8.89 0.41
C PRO A 100 35.80 7.35 0.31
N ARG A 101 36.40 6.82 -0.77
CA ARG A 101 36.47 5.39 -1.10
C ARG A 101 37.16 4.59 -0.02
#